data_AF-A0A645FHQ9-F1
#
_entry.id   AF-A0A645FHQ9-F1
#
_cell.length_a   1.000
_cell.length_b   1.000
_cell.length_c   1.000
_cell.angle_alpha   90.00
_cell.angle_beta   90.00
_cell.angle_gamma   90.00
#
_symmetry.space_group_name_H-M   'P 1'
#
loop_
_entity.id
_entity.type
_entity.pdbx_description
1 polymer ?
#
loop_
_entity_poly.entity_id
_entity_poly.type
_entity_poly.pdbx_seq_one_letter_code
_entity_poly.pdbx_strand_id
1 'polypeptide(L)' 'MVFAEELAARVGTGCIVQLQPEWSVRDKMLPFLVRYITEHPEWRLSVQTHKYIKIP' A
#
# COMPACT_ATOMS: atom_id res chain seq x y z
N MET A 1 6.93 3.54 -7.60
CA MET A 1 5.46 3.48 -7.65
C MET A 1 4.96 3.09 -9.04
N VAL A 2 5.72 3.40 -10.10
CA VAL A 2 5.51 2.94 -11.50
C VAL A 2 4.88 1.54 -11.63
N PHE A 3 5.48 0.51 -11.01
CA PHE A 3 4.95 -0.86 -11.08
C PHE A 3 3.52 -1.00 -10.52
N ALA A 4 3.21 -0.32 -9.42
CA ALA A 4 1.87 -0.38 -8.84
C ALA A 4 0.85 0.30 -9.76
N GLU A 5 1.20 1.47 -10.31
CA GLU A 5 0.33 2.23 -11.23
C GLU A 5 0.07 1.47 -12.53
N GLU A 6 1.09 0.81 -13.09
CA GLU A 6 0.94 -0.06 -14.27
C GLU A 6 -0.05 -1.21 -14.02
N LEU A 7 -0.03 -1.81 -12.82
CA LEU A 7 -0.99 -2.84 -12.45
C LEU A 7 -2.38 -2.27 -12.20
N ALA A 8 -2.47 -1.10 -11.56
CA ALA A 8 -3.73 -0.40 -11.31
C ALA A 8 -4.44 -0.04 -12.64
N ALA A 9 -3.68 0.36 -13.66
CA ALA A 9 -4.23 0.65 -14.98
C ALA A 9 -4.81 -0.58 -15.71
N ARG A 10 -4.46 -1.80 -15.27
CA ARG A 10 -4.93 -3.06 -15.88
C ARG A 10 -6.16 -3.65 -15.20
N VAL A 11 -6.61 -3.07 -14.08
CA VAL A 11 -7.81 -3.53 -13.36
C VAL A 11 -9.00 -2.61 -13.62
N GLY A 12 -10.21 -3.14 -13.49
CA GLY A 12 -11.44 -2.37 -13.68
C GLY A 12 -11.69 -1.35 -12.56
N THR A 13 -12.56 -0.38 -12.83
CA THR A 13 -12.88 0.75 -11.92
C THR A 13 -13.49 0.35 -10.58
N GLY A 14 -13.98 -0.87 -10.43
CA GLY A 14 -14.46 -1.43 -9.16
C GLY A 14 -13.39 -2.16 -8.33
N CYS A 15 -12.16 -2.27 -8.84
CA CYS A 15 -11.08 -2.96 -8.15
C CYS A 15 -10.48 -2.08 -7.05
N ILE A 16 -10.34 -2.65 -5.84
CA ILE A 16 -9.71 -1.95 -4.72
C ILE A 16 -8.20 -2.09 -4.85
N VAL A 17 -7.51 -0.99 -5.14
CA VAL A 17 -6.06 -0.96 -5.25
C VAL A 17 -5.43 -0.65 -3.90
N GLN A 18 -4.46 -1.45 -3.48
CA GLN A 18 -3.81 -1.30 -2.18
C GLN A 18 -2.30 -1.32 -2.29
N LEU A 19 -1.63 -0.51 -1.49
CA LEU A 19 -0.18 -0.50 -1.33
C LEU A 19 0.18 -1.15 -0.01
N GLN A 20 1.09 -2.10 -0.06
CA GLN A 20 1.64 -2.74 1.11
C GLN A 20 3.16 -2.55 1.11
N PRO A 21 3.75 -1.90 2.14
CA PRO A 21 5.19 -1.88 2.29
C PRO A 21 5.68 -3.29 2.64
N GLU A 22 6.86 -3.64 2.17
CA GLU A 22 7.55 -4.80 2.69
C GLU A 22 7.88 -4.58 4.18
N TRP A 23 7.68 -5.63 4.99
CA TRP A 23 7.80 -5.53 6.44
C TRP A 23 9.18 -5.03 6.90
N SER A 24 10.24 -5.50 6.25
CA SER A 24 11.63 -5.21 6.61
C SER A 24 12.01 -3.73 6.44
N VAL A 25 11.31 -3.00 5.56
CA VAL A 25 11.60 -1.58 5.24
C VAL A 25 10.43 -0.66 5.60
N ARG A 26 9.45 -1.18 6.34
CA ARG A 26 8.19 -0.51 6.63
C ARG A 26 8.41 0.84 7.29
N ASP A 27 9.26 0.97 8.31
CA ASP A 27 9.43 2.23 9.03
C ASP A 27 9.97 3.36 8.14
N LYS A 28 10.73 3.00 7.09
CA LYS A 28 11.17 3.97 6.07
C LYS A 28 10.09 4.24 5.04
N MET A 29 9.36 3.20 4.59
CA MET A 29 8.40 3.30 3.47
C MET A 29 7.04 3.86 3.88
N LEU A 30 6.59 3.64 5.13
CA LEU A 30 5.26 4.01 5.61
C LEU A 30 4.99 5.52 5.46
N PRO A 31 5.91 6.44 5.83
CA PRO A 31 5.69 7.88 5.64
C PRO A 31 5.52 8.26 4.16
N PHE A 32 6.29 7.65 3.26
CA PHE A 32 6.17 7.90 1.82
C PHE A 32 4.84 7.40 1.26
N LEU A 33 4.39 6.21 1.69
CA LEU A 33 3.11 5.65 1.28
C LEU A 33 1.93 6.48 1.81
N VAL A 34 1.99 6.93 3.06
CA VAL A 34 0.97 7.81 3.65
C VAL A 34 0.87 9.11 2.85
N ARG A 35 2.01 9.72 2.52
CA ARG A 35 2.03 10.92 1.68
C ARG A 35 1.40 10.65 0.30
N TYR A 36 1.80 9.56 -0.35
CA TYR A 36 1.26 9.20 -1.65
C TYR A 36 -0.25 8.98 -1.64
N ILE A 37 -0.78 8.25 -0.65
CA ILE A 37 -2.22 8.00 -0.52
C ILE A 37 -3.00 9.29 -0.22
N THR A 38 -2.36 10.25 0.46
CA THR A 38 -2.96 11.58 0.69
C THR A 38 -3.10 12.36 -0.63
N GLU A 39 -2.14 12.21 -1.54
CA GLU A 39 -2.17 12.81 -2.89
C GLU A 39 -3.05 12.01 -3.87
N HIS A 40 -3.24 10.71 -3.61
CA HIS A 40 -3.98 9.76 -4.46
C HIS A 40 -5.01 8.93 -3.64
N PRO A 41 -6.22 9.48 -3.39
CA PRO A 41 -7.20 8.88 -2.48
C PRO A 41 -7.84 7.59 -3.00
N GLU A 42 -7.62 7.21 -4.25
CA GLU A 42 -8.08 5.90 -4.76
C GLU A 42 -7.26 4.73 -4.20
N TRP A 43 -6.07 5.00 -3.68
CA TRP A 43 -5.17 3.99 -3.11
C TRP A 43 -5.44 3.76 -1.63
N ARG A 44 -5.36 2.51 -1.19
CA ARG A 44 -5.49 2.16 0.23
C ARG A 44 -4.18 1.60 0.78
N LEU A 45 -3.87 1.90 2.04
CA LEU A 45 -2.74 1.30 2.73
C LEU A 45 -3.15 -0.05 3.31
N SER A 46 -2.43 -1.11 2.97
CA SER A 46 -2.59 -2.42 3.59
C SER A 46 -1.44 -2.68 4.57
N VAL A 47 -1.79 -3.01 5.82
CA VAL A 47 -0.84 -3.31 6.88
C VAL A 47 -1.05 -4.73 7.40
N GLN A 48 0.05 -5.46 7.56
CA GLN A 48 0.06 -6.79 8.15
C GLN A 48 -0.07 -6.69 9.68
N THR A 49 -1.30 -6.46 10.16
CA THR A 49 -1.59 -6.25 11.59
C THR A 49 -1.10 -7.40 12.48
N HIS A 50 -1.19 -8.64 12.02
CA HIS A 50 -0.68 -9.82 12.75
C HIS A 50 0.80 -9.70 13.14
N LYS A 51 1.64 -9.11 12.29
CA LYS A 51 3.06 -8.88 12.61
C LYS A 51 3.29 -7.82 13.69
N TYR A 52 2.35 -6.89 13.87
CA TYR A 52 2.38 -5.94 14.99
C TYR A 52 1.92 -6.58 16.29
N ILE A 53 0.95 -7.49 16.22
CA ILE A 53 0.34 -8.15 17.38
C ILE A 53 1.18 -9.36 17.85
N LYS A 54 2.21 -9.75 17.09
CA LYS A 54 3.09 -10.92 17.36
C LYS A 54 2.31 -12.24 17.47
N ILE A 55 1.26 -12.39 16.67
CA ILE A 55 0.47 -13.62 16.58
C ILE A 55 0.81 -14.30 15.25
N PRO A 56 1.17 -15.61 15.24
CA PRO A 56 1.46 -16.37 14.04
C PRO A 56 0.23 -16.60 13.15
#